data_AF-A0A5C3LRB6-F1
#
_entry.id   AF-A0A5C3LRB6-F1
#
_cell.length_a   1.000
_cell.length_b   1.000
_cell.length_c   1.000
_cell.angle_alpha   90.00
_cell.angle_beta   90.00
_cell.angle_gamma   90.00
#
_symmetry.space_group_name_H-M   'P 1'
#
loop_
_entity.id
_entity.type
_entity.pdbx_description
1 polymer ?
#
loop_
_entity_poly.entity_id
_entity_poly.type
_entity_poly.pdbx_seq_one_letter_code
_entity_poly.pdbx_strand_id
1 'polypeptide(L)'
;MAAFYLNWFLSTLQQLNSRTNNHPYAGRSLKLTSHKLENLPLEIAVEVFQHLDWRDLLRIRTTCRLFDSISRSRPIWMNLLRQYTTSRLQPTRLEAPLSLYSDYELEDWLLVRLGADLAWQRGTIRCTRKRNLLATKQTTARLIEGGRWLLLGSSKGTVTAYDLESNHYLSDVTAVEGSALIAPLSESLDSQLIHTMALDVDTGAATLTFTLALTPQMYLDYYDPPEDIPRVRIWKFTLAGHSTDARLVPQHLMSFSSYESGVMLSTSLYGDLFAWSIRPNDNGLKPYVAIYAWNECTSALHMKSVIFVEEEAASLYIIYELYLH
;
A
#
# COMPACT_ATOMS: atom_id res chain seq x y z
N MET A 1 33.66 13.86 18.20
CA MET A 1 34.08 12.50 18.61
C MET A 1 33.42 11.43 17.74
N ALA A 2 32.09 11.42 17.57
CA ALA A 2 31.39 10.53 16.64
C ALA A 2 31.91 10.58 15.18
N ALA A 3 32.20 11.77 14.64
CA ALA A 3 32.77 11.93 13.29
C ALA A 3 34.15 11.26 13.10
N PHE A 4 34.95 11.14 14.16
CA PHE A 4 36.26 10.46 14.11
C PHE A 4 36.08 8.93 14.06
N TYR A 5 35.15 8.40 14.87
CA TYR A 5 34.79 6.98 14.83
C TYR A 5 34.10 6.58 13.53
N LEU A 6 33.31 7.48 12.95
CA LEU A 6 32.65 7.25 11.67
C LEU A 6 33.65 7.14 10.51
N ASN A 7 34.59 8.09 10.40
CA ASN A 7 35.66 8.04 9.39
C ASN A 7 36.55 6.79 9.55
N TRP A 8 36.84 6.40 10.78
CA TRP A 8 37.57 5.18 11.07
C TRP A 8 36.78 3.91 10.68
N PHE A 9 35.49 3.87 11.00
CA PHE A 9 34.61 2.73 10.71
C PHE A 9 34.42 2.55 9.22
N LEU A 10 34.19 3.63 8.47
CA LEU A 10 34.10 3.61 7.00
C LEU A 10 35.41 3.15 6.35
N SER A 11 36.57 3.57 6.89
CA SER A 11 37.88 3.07 6.45
C SER A 11 38.06 1.57 6.72
N THR A 12 37.56 1.08 7.86
CA THR A 12 37.60 -0.34 8.23
C THR A 12 36.66 -1.18 7.38
N LEU A 13 35.46 -0.67 7.06
CA LEU A 13 34.53 -1.29 6.12
C LEU A 13 35.09 -1.35 4.69
N GLN A 14 35.74 -0.28 4.20
CA GLN A 14 36.43 -0.29 2.91
C GLN A 14 37.54 -1.35 2.87
N GLN A 15 38.30 -1.51 3.96
CA GLN A 15 39.32 -2.56 4.06
C GLN A 15 38.71 -3.98 4.09
N LEU A 16 37.60 -4.19 4.79
CA LEU A 16 36.89 -5.48 4.78
C LEU A 16 36.32 -5.81 3.39
N ASN A 17 35.81 -4.81 2.66
CA ASN A 17 35.30 -4.97 1.29
C ASN A 17 36.42 -5.18 0.25
N SER A 18 37.64 -4.70 0.53
CA SER A 18 38.83 -4.96 -0.30
C SER A 18 39.41 -6.38 -0.10
N ARG A 19 39.10 -7.06 1.01
CA ARG A 19 39.54 -8.45 1.24
C ARG A 19 38.78 -9.50 0.42
N THR A 20 37.65 -9.14 -0.20
CA THR A 20 36.93 -10.03 -1.13
C THR A 20 37.39 -9.92 -2.58
N ASN A 21 38.25 -8.96 -2.92
CA ASN A 21 38.87 -8.86 -4.23
C ASN A 21 40.40 -8.95 -4.10
N ASN A 22 40.95 -10.12 -4.45
CA ASN A 22 42.38 -10.36 -4.47
C ASN A 22 43.10 -9.33 -5.36
N HIS A 23 43.84 -8.39 -4.75
CA HIS A 23 44.97 -7.75 -5.40
C HIS A 23 46.09 -7.44 -4.40
N PRO A 24 47.34 -7.84 -4.67
CA PRO A 24 48.44 -7.70 -3.73
C PRO A 24 49.25 -6.44 -4.04
N TYR A 25 49.06 -5.35 -3.29
CA TYR A 25 50.13 -4.37 -3.11
C TYR A 25 50.14 -3.86 -1.68
N ALA A 26 51.26 -4.13 -1.02
CA ALA A 26 51.62 -3.66 0.30
C ALA A 26 51.92 -2.16 0.29
N GLY A 27 51.37 -1.43 1.25
CA GLY A 27 51.68 -0.03 1.48
C GLY A 27 51.33 0.40 2.90
N ARG A 28 52.32 0.39 3.79
CA ARG A 28 52.38 1.03 5.13
C ARG A 28 51.12 0.87 5.99
N SER A 29 51.15 -0.18 6.81
CA SER A 29 50.30 -0.32 8.00
C SER A 29 50.60 0.81 8.98
N LEU A 30 49.78 1.86 8.95
CA LEU A 30 49.57 2.70 10.12
C LEU A 30 49.12 1.75 11.22
N LYS A 31 49.96 1.59 12.26
CA LYS A 31 49.56 0.97 13.52
C LYS A 31 48.50 1.86 14.17
N LEU A 32 47.28 1.85 13.63
CA LEU A 32 46.12 2.23 14.40
C LEU A 32 46.04 1.19 15.50
N THR A 33 46.29 1.65 16.73
CA THR A 33 45.87 0.93 17.92
C THR A 33 44.45 0.46 17.68
N SER A 34 44.26 -0.86 17.63
CA SER A 34 42.98 -1.50 17.37
C SER A 34 42.05 -1.19 18.55
N HIS A 35 41.43 -0.01 18.51
CA HIS A 35 40.31 0.31 19.37
C HIS A 35 39.16 -0.54 18.86
N LYS A 36 39.02 -1.73 19.44
CA LYS A 36 37.92 -2.64 19.10
C LYS A 36 36.61 -1.88 19.30
N LEU A 37 35.77 -1.86 18.27
CA LEU A 37 34.42 -1.28 18.34
C LEU A 37 33.61 -1.89 19.50
N GLU A 38 33.97 -3.13 19.89
CA GLU A 38 33.45 -3.86 21.05
C GLU A 38 33.68 -3.13 22.40
N ASN A 39 34.62 -2.20 22.46
CA ASN A 39 34.94 -1.44 23.67
C ASN A 39 34.22 -0.08 23.74
N LEU A 40 33.44 0.28 22.73
CA LEU A 40 32.66 1.52 22.75
C LEU A 40 31.42 1.36 23.66
N PRO A 41 30.99 2.43 24.34
CA PRO A 41 29.66 2.46 24.95
C PRO A 41 28.59 2.13 23.91
N LEU A 42 27.55 1.40 24.32
CA LEU A 42 26.50 0.90 23.44
C LEU A 42 25.84 2.04 22.64
N GLU A 43 25.62 3.18 23.28
CA GLU A 43 24.99 4.37 22.71
C GLU A 43 25.81 4.92 21.53
N ILE A 44 27.13 5.00 21.71
CA ILE A 44 28.06 5.46 20.66
C ILE A 44 28.11 4.47 19.51
N ALA A 45 28.10 3.17 19.81
CA ALA A 45 28.06 2.15 18.77
C ALA A 45 26.75 2.22 17.96
N VAL A 46 25.60 2.40 18.62
CA VAL A 46 24.30 2.59 17.96
C VAL A 46 24.32 3.84 17.06
N GLU A 47 24.88 4.95 17.54
CA GLU A 47 24.98 6.18 16.75
C GLU A 47 25.88 6.01 15.52
N VAL A 48 27.01 5.30 15.65
CA VAL A 48 27.85 4.94 14.50
C VAL A 48 27.07 4.08 13.49
N PHE A 49 26.29 3.11 13.96
CA PHE A 49 25.51 2.22 13.10
C PHE A 49 24.36 2.94 12.39
N GLN A 50 23.81 4.02 12.95
CA GLN A 50 22.78 4.83 12.28
C GLN A 50 23.28 5.46 10.97
N HIS A 51 24.60 5.61 10.78
CA HIS A 51 25.18 6.13 9.55
C HIS A 51 25.39 5.08 8.45
N LEU A 52 25.07 3.82 8.72
CA LEU A 52 25.23 2.73 7.78
C LEU A 52 23.98 2.54 6.94
N ASP A 53 24.17 2.09 5.70
CA ASP A 53 23.06 1.61 4.90
C ASP A 53 22.57 0.24 5.40
N TRP A 54 21.38 -0.15 4.95
CA TRP A 54 20.77 -1.41 5.36
C TRP A 54 21.59 -2.64 4.92
N ARG A 55 22.36 -2.58 3.83
CA ARG A 55 23.15 -3.73 3.36
C ARG A 55 24.36 -3.94 4.26
N ASP A 56 25.03 -2.87 4.64
CA ASP A 56 26.17 -2.91 5.53
C ASP A 56 25.73 -3.36 6.93
N LEU A 57 24.57 -2.91 7.42
CA LEU A 57 23.98 -3.42 8.66
C LEU A 57 23.77 -4.94 8.62
N LEU A 58 23.17 -5.46 7.53
CA LEU A 58 22.96 -6.90 7.36
C LEU A 58 24.28 -7.68 7.26
N ARG A 59 25.33 -7.11 6.68
CA ARG A 59 26.67 -7.74 6.61
C ARG A 59 27.37 -7.74 7.96
N ILE A 60 27.34 -6.62 8.67
CA ILE A 60 27.97 -6.48 9.98
C ILE A 60 27.35 -7.44 11.00
N ARG A 61 26.05 -7.70 10.88
CA ARG A 61 25.32 -8.69 11.69
C ARG A 61 25.97 -10.08 11.66
N THR A 62 26.57 -10.48 10.54
CA THR A 62 27.17 -11.82 10.41
C THR A 62 28.57 -11.92 11.04
N THR A 63 29.09 -10.84 11.63
CA THR A 63 30.47 -10.81 12.14
C THR A 63 30.56 -11.28 13.60
N CYS A 64 29.72 -10.77 14.50
CA CYS A 64 29.68 -11.18 15.91
C CYS A 64 28.31 -10.91 16.56
N ARG A 65 28.03 -11.57 17.69
CA ARG A 65 26.77 -11.46 18.43
C ARG A 65 26.48 -10.04 18.94
N LEU A 66 27.52 -9.30 19.32
CA LEU A 66 27.36 -7.92 19.78
C LEU A 66 26.82 -7.04 18.65
N PHE A 67 27.41 -7.13 17.46
CA PHE A 67 26.98 -6.34 16.31
C PHE A 67 25.62 -6.80 15.77
N ASP A 68 25.31 -8.09 15.84
CA ASP A 68 23.96 -8.58 15.56
C ASP A 68 22.93 -7.89 16.46
N SER A 69 23.16 -7.88 17.78
CA SER A 69 22.30 -7.19 18.75
C SER A 69 22.18 -5.68 18.45
N ILE A 70 23.30 -4.98 18.25
CA ILE A 70 23.31 -3.54 17.97
C ILE A 70 22.56 -3.23 16.67
N SER A 71 22.81 -3.98 15.61
CA SER A 71 22.20 -3.78 14.28
C SER A 71 20.68 -3.93 14.25
N ARG A 72 20.10 -4.58 15.27
CA ARG A 72 18.65 -4.76 15.43
C ARG A 72 17.99 -3.66 16.26
N SER A 73 18.77 -2.72 16.79
CA SER A 73 18.22 -1.69 17.65
C SER A 73 17.27 -0.75 16.90
N ARG A 74 16.14 -0.45 17.55
CA ARG A 74 15.11 0.46 17.04
C ARG A 74 15.63 1.78 16.45
N PRO A 75 16.57 2.51 17.10
CA PRO A 75 16.99 3.82 16.60
C PRO A 75 17.63 3.76 15.20
N ILE A 76 18.31 2.66 14.88
CA ILE A 76 18.91 2.44 13.56
C ILE A 76 17.81 2.30 12.50
N TRP A 77 16.85 1.41 12.73
CA TRP A 77 15.76 1.16 11.77
C TRP A 77 14.81 2.35 11.63
N MET A 78 14.58 3.12 12.70
CA MET A 78 13.87 4.40 12.62
C MET A 78 14.62 5.42 11.76
N ASN A 79 15.94 5.52 11.89
CA ASN A 79 16.73 6.41 11.04
C ASN A 79 16.67 6.00 9.57
N LEU A 80 16.78 4.71 9.28
CA LEU A 80 16.64 4.18 7.91
C LEU A 80 15.24 4.42 7.35
N LEU A 81 14.18 4.21 8.15
CA LEU A 81 12.81 4.50 7.73
C LEU A 81 12.65 5.99 7.37
N ARG A 82 13.21 6.89 8.17
CA ARG A 82 13.20 8.32 7.89
C ARG A 82 13.92 8.66 6.58
N GLN A 83 15.09 8.08 6.34
CA GLN A 83 15.82 8.25 5.08
C GLN A 83 15.04 7.70 3.89
N TYR A 84 14.45 6.51 4.05
CA TYR A 84 13.61 5.86 3.04
C TYR A 84 12.41 6.72 2.66
N THR A 85 11.70 7.24 3.65
CA THR A 85 10.51 8.08 3.43
C THR A 85 10.86 9.42 2.80
N THR A 86 11.94 10.07 3.23
CA THR A 86 12.37 11.39 2.71
C THR A 86 12.90 11.33 1.27
N SER A 87 13.42 10.18 0.83
CA SER A 87 13.99 10.01 -0.51
C SER A 87 12.95 9.70 -1.60
N ARG A 88 11.65 9.64 -1.26
CA ARG A 88 10.58 9.25 -2.18
C ARG A 88 9.57 10.37 -2.38
N LEU A 89 9.07 10.47 -3.62
CA LEU A 89 7.94 11.34 -3.95
C LEU A 89 6.65 10.84 -3.30
N GLN A 90 6.47 9.52 -3.23
CA GLN A 90 5.30 8.87 -2.63
C GLN A 90 5.78 7.71 -1.76
N PRO A 91 6.23 7.98 -0.52
CA PRO A 91 6.68 6.93 0.37
C PRO A 91 5.49 6.08 0.81
N THR A 92 5.67 4.76 0.78
CA THR A 92 4.67 3.83 1.31
C THR A 92 4.44 4.13 2.79
N ARG A 93 3.18 4.33 3.17
CA ARG A 93 2.81 4.63 4.54
C ARG A 93 2.84 3.38 5.44
N LEU A 94 3.14 3.59 6.72
CA LEU A 94 2.84 2.60 7.75
C LEU A 94 1.33 2.52 7.98
N GLU A 95 0.84 1.31 8.22
CA GLU A 95 -0.59 1.06 8.44
C GLU A 95 -1.05 1.41 9.86
N ALA A 96 -0.10 1.55 10.77
CA ALA A 96 -0.34 1.85 12.17
C ALA A 96 0.70 2.87 12.68
N PRO A 97 0.46 3.49 13.86
CA PRO A 97 1.47 4.33 14.49
C PRO A 97 2.77 3.57 14.73
N LEU A 98 3.90 4.24 14.50
CA LEU A 98 5.23 3.65 14.63
C LEU A 98 5.44 2.99 16.02
N SER A 99 4.83 3.52 17.07
CA SER A 99 4.89 3.00 18.44
C SER A 99 4.34 1.58 18.60
N LEU A 100 3.48 1.10 17.68
CA LEU A 100 2.92 -0.25 17.73
C LEU A 100 3.83 -1.30 17.08
N TYR A 101 4.77 -0.89 16.23
CA TYR A 101 5.69 -1.81 15.59
C TYR A 101 6.77 -2.24 16.57
N SER A 102 6.92 -3.56 16.77
CA SER A 102 8.13 -4.11 17.38
C SER A 102 9.36 -3.82 16.51
N ASP A 103 10.54 -3.91 17.10
CA ASP A 103 11.79 -3.66 16.36
C ASP A 103 11.97 -4.64 15.19
N TYR A 104 11.53 -5.88 15.38
CA TYR A 104 11.53 -6.90 14.34
C TYR A 104 10.55 -6.57 13.21
N GLU A 105 9.31 -6.18 13.54
CA GLU A 105 8.30 -5.81 12.52
C GLU A 105 8.74 -4.58 11.72
N LEU A 106 9.34 -3.59 12.37
CA LEU A 106 9.85 -2.40 11.70
C LEU A 106 10.99 -2.74 10.73
N GLU A 107 11.92 -3.57 11.18
CA GLU A 107 13.00 -4.09 10.34
C GLU A 107 12.45 -4.85 9.13
N ASP A 108 11.59 -5.85 9.35
CA ASP A 108 11.02 -6.68 8.29
C ASP A 108 10.22 -5.84 7.28
N TRP A 109 9.37 -4.95 7.79
CA TRP A 109 8.59 -4.04 6.96
C TRP A 109 9.50 -3.24 6.03
N LEU A 110 10.56 -2.61 6.56
CA LEU A 110 11.45 -1.78 5.75
C LEU A 110 12.26 -2.60 4.73
N LEU A 111 12.78 -3.76 5.15
CA LEU A 111 13.57 -4.63 4.27
C LEU A 111 12.75 -5.18 3.10
N VAL A 112 11.49 -5.54 3.32
CA VAL A 112 10.59 -5.99 2.24
C VAL A 112 10.45 -4.91 1.17
N ARG A 113 10.26 -3.65 1.57
CA ARG A 113 10.10 -2.53 0.64
C ARG A 113 11.40 -2.22 -0.09
N LEU A 114 12.52 -2.10 0.63
CA LEU A 114 13.84 -1.91 0.03
C LEU A 114 14.20 -3.03 -0.95
N GLY A 115 13.85 -4.28 -0.64
CA GLY A 115 14.03 -5.43 -1.51
C GLY A 115 13.19 -5.34 -2.78
N ALA A 116 11.92 -4.95 -2.67
CA ALA A 116 11.04 -4.73 -3.81
C ALA A 116 11.60 -3.64 -4.74
N ASP A 117 12.06 -2.54 -4.18
CA ASP A 117 12.65 -1.43 -4.95
C ASP A 117 13.87 -1.85 -5.75
N LEU A 118 14.76 -2.64 -5.14
CA LEU A 118 15.91 -3.20 -5.85
C LEU A 118 15.50 -4.15 -6.99
N ALA A 119 14.46 -4.96 -6.77
CA ALA A 119 13.98 -5.89 -7.79
C ALA A 119 13.41 -5.13 -9.00
N TRP A 120 12.63 -4.07 -8.75
CA TRP A 120 12.08 -3.20 -9.78
C TRP A 120 13.18 -2.47 -10.57
N GLN A 121 14.18 -1.91 -9.88
CA GLN A 121 15.30 -1.21 -10.54
C GLN A 121 16.14 -2.12 -11.45
N ARG A 122 16.26 -3.41 -11.11
CA ARG A 122 17.05 -4.38 -11.89
C ARG A 122 16.29 -4.95 -13.09
N GLY A 123 15.00 -4.67 -13.22
CA GLY A 123 14.13 -5.32 -14.21
C GLY A 123 14.00 -6.84 -14.03
N THR A 124 14.51 -7.39 -12.92
CA THR A 124 14.38 -8.80 -12.59
C THR A 124 13.04 -9.03 -11.94
N ILE A 125 12.00 -9.27 -12.75
CA ILE A 125 10.66 -9.66 -12.27
C ILE A 125 10.65 -11.14 -11.87
N ARG A 126 11.64 -11.58 -11.08
CA ARG A 126 11.57 -12.90 -10.47
C ARG A 126 10.70 -12.76 -9.23
N CYS A 127 9.44 -13.16 -9.37
CA CYS A 127 8.50 -13.21 -8.26
C CYS A 127 9.10 -14.02 -7.11
N THR A 128 9.36 -13.36 -5.98
CA THR A 128 9.94 -13.99 -4.78
C THR A 128 8.89 -14.77 -3.99
N ARG A 129 7.61 -14.41 -4.12
CA ARG A 129 6.48 -15.03 -3.42
C ARG A 129 5.27 -15.10 -4.34
N LYS A 130 4.80 -16.32 -4.64
CA LYS A 130 3.52 -16.54 -5.33
C LYS A 130 2.53 -17.12 -4.31
N ARG A 131 1.35 -16.52 -4.20
CA ARG A 131 0.26 -17.00 -3.34
C ARG A 131 -0.97 -17.26 -4.20
N ASN A 132 -1.64 -18.38 -3.93
CA ASN A 132 -2.96 -18.65 -4.50
C ASN A 132 -4.01 -18.08 -3.55
N LEU A 133 -5.02 -17.42 -4.09
CA LEU A 133 -6.12 -16.84 -3.32
C LEU A 133 -7.36 -17.70 -3.53
N LEU A 134 -8.04 -18.09 -2.45
CA LEU A 134 -9.36 -18.71 -2.54
C LEU A 134 -10.40 -17.62 -2.81
N ALA A 135 -10.60 -17.32 -4.08
CA ALA A 135 -11.53 -16.31 -4.54
C ALA A 135 -12.63 -16.95 -5.39
N THR A 136 -13.88 -16.54 -5.15
CA THR A 136 -15.00 -16.82 -6.07
C THR A 136 -14.84 -16.00 -7.36
N LYS A 137 -15.80 -16.03 -8.28
CA LYS A 137 -15.77 -15.19 -9.48
C LYS A 137 -15.71 -13.70 -9.08
N GLN A 138 -14.53 -13.10 -9.25
CA GLN A 138 -14.29 -11.69 -8.98
C GLN A 138 -14.50 -10.86 -10.24
N THR A 139 -14.96 -9.63 -10.03
CA THR A 139 -15.25 -8.67 -11.09
C THR A 139 -14.25 -7.52 -11.06
N THR A 140 -13.71 -7.20 -9.89
CA THR A 140 -12.74 -6.13 -9.72
C THR A 140 -11.82 -6.38 -8.52
N ALA A 141 -10.64 -5.78 -8.56
CA ALA A 141 -9.61 -5.90 -7.54
C ALA A 141 -8.95 -4.54 -7.27
N ARG A 142 -8.63 -4.27 -5.99
CA ARG A 142 -7.89 -3.07 -5.56
C ARG A 142 -6.86 -3.44 -4.51
N LEU A 143 -5.61 -3.07 -4.75
CA LEU A 143 -4.54 -3.17 -3.76
C LEU A 143 -4.52 -1.86 -2.95
N ILE A 144 -4.60 -1.96 -1.63
CA ILE A 144 -4.47 -0.80 -0.75
C ILE A 144 -3.02 -0.34 -0.74
N GLU A 145 -2.82 0.99 -0.67
CA GLU A 145 -1.50 1.57 -0.42
C GLU A 145 -0.86 0.92 0.82
N GLY A 146 0.41 0.53 0.73
CA GLY A 146 1.04 -0.35 1.72
C GLY A 146 1.33 -1.74 1.18
N GLY A 147 0.49 -2.22 0.26
CA GLY A 147 0.67 -3.48 -0.46
C GLY A 147 0.26 -4.74 0.30
N ARG A 148 -0.19 -4.62 1.55
CA ARG A 148 -0.63 -5.75 2.38
C ARG A 148 -2.06 -6.19 2.07
N TRP A 149 -2.97 -5.25 1.90
CA TRP A 149 -4.39 -5.55 1.78
C TRP A 149 -4.82 -5.55 0.32
N LEU A 150 -5.33 -6.69 -0.16
CA LEU A 150 -5.97 -6.80 -1.46
C LEU A 150 -7.48 -6.95 -1.28
N LEU A 151 -8.24 -6.03 -1.85
CA LEU A 151 -9.71 -6.08 -1.87
C LEU A 151 -10.19 -6.67 -3.19
N LEU A 152 -11.09 -7.64 -3.12
CA LEU A 152 -11.77 -8.23 -4.27
C LEU A 152 -13.27 -7.97 -4.17
N GLY A 153 -13.85 -7.43 -5.24
CA GLY A 153 -15.28 -7.27 -5.41
C GLY A 153 -15.83 -8.43 -6.24
N SER A 154 -16.95 -9.00 -5.79
CA SER A 154 -17.57 -10.16 -6.44
C SER A 154 -18.83 -9.81 -7.22
N SER A 155 -19.24 -10.77 -8.06
CA SER A 155 -20.52 -10.70 -8.78
C SER A 155 -21.76 -10.72 -7.89
N LYS A 156 -21.62 -11.08 -6.61
CA LYS A 156 -22.71 -11.15 -5.62
C LYS A 156 -22.78 -9.91 -4.73
N GLY A 157 -22.07 -8.84 -5.10
CA GLY A 157 -22.05 -7.61 -4.33
C GLY A 157 -21.22 -7.69 -3.04
N THR A 158 -20.40 -8.72 -2.87
CA THR A 158 -19.54 -8.92 -1.70
C THR A 158 -18.18 -8.27 -1.91
N VAL A 159 -17.59 -7.76 -0.82
CA VAL A 159 -16.19 -7.31 -0.81
C VAL A 159 -15.43 -8.19 0.17
N THR A 160 -14.34 -8.77 -0.31
CA THR A 160 -13.47 -9.65 0.47
C THR A 160 -12.07 -9.04 0.54
N ALA A 161 -11.48 -9.00 1.73
CA ALA A 161 -10.10 -8.59 1.93
C ALA A 161 -9.17 -9.78 2.14
N TYR A 162 -8.01 -9.74 1.51
CA TYR A 162 -6.93 -10.70 1.68
C TYR A 162 -5.74 -9.99 2.31
N ASP A 163 -5.26 -10.51 3.44
CA ASP A 163 -4.00 -10.09 4.05
C ASP A 163 -2.84 -10.84 3.38
N LEU A 164 -2.11 -10.13 2.53
CA LEU A 164 -0.98 -10.65 1.77
C LEU A 164 0.29 -10.81 2.61
N GLU A 165 0.33 -10.27 3.83
CA GLU A 165 1.43 -10.44 4.79
C GLU A 165 1.12 -11.50 5.86
N SER A 166 -0.12 -11.99 5.95
CA SER A 166 -0.48 -13.07 6.86
C SER A 166 0.43 -14.30 6.61
N ASN A 167 1.16 -14.71 7.65
CA ASN A 167 2.06 -15.87 7.61
C ASN A 167 1.37 -17.19 7.99
N HIS A 168 0.03 -17.18 8.08
CA HIS A 168 -0.76 -18.34 8.48
C HIS A 168 -0.63 -19.56 7.54
N TYR A 169 0.03 -19.42 6.38
CA TYR A 169 0.11 -20.46 5.36
C TYR A 169 1.53 -20.69 4.82
N LEU A 170 2.55 -20.70 5.69
CA LEU A 170 3.90 -21.17 5.33
C LEU A 170 3.96 -22.67 5.01
N SER A 171 2.85 -23.42 5.12
CA SER A 171 2.70 -24.72 4.49
C SER A 171 2.17 -24.54 3.07
N ASP A 172 2.99 -24.89 2.07
CA ASP A 172 2.86 -24.74 0.60
C ASP A 172 1.54 -25.24 -0.08
N VAL A 173 0.45 -25.49 0.66
CA VAL A 173 -0.71 -26.23 0.14
C VAL A 173 -2.05 -25.49 0.30
N THR A 174 -2.19 -24.58 1.26
CA THR A 174 -3.49 -23.92 1.53
C THR A 174 -3.49 -22.50 0.99
N ALA A 175 -4.39 -22.26 0.03
CA ALA A 175 -4.59 -20.94 -0.55
C ALA A 175 -5.12 -19.96 0.51
N VAL A 176 -4.73 -18.68 0.40
CA VAL A 176 -5.08 -17.65 1.39
C VAL A 176 -6.59 -17.45 1.39
N GLU A 177 -7.21 -17.59 2.55
CA GLU A 177 -8.61 -17.29 2.76
C GLU A 177 -8.81 -15.78 2.95
N GLY A 178 -9.84 -15.26 2.30
CA GLY A 178 -10.21 -13.86 2.43
C GLY A 178 -11.23 -13.65 3.53
N SER A 179 -11.14 -12.54 4.25
CA SER A 179 -12.16 -12.10 5.20
C SER A 179 -13.25 -11.34 4.45
N ALA A 180 -14.50 -11.80 4.54
CA ALA A 180 -15.64 -11.06 4.02
C ALA A 180 -15.80 -9.75 4.80
N LEU A 181 -15.62 -8.62 4.12
CA LEU A 181 -15.80 -7.30 4.68
C LEU A 181 -17.23 -6.80 4.50
N ILE A 182 -17.81 -7.05 3.33
CA ILE A 182 -19.20 -6.74 3.03
C ILE A 182 -19.86 -8.05 2.64
N ALA A 183 -20.78 -8.50 3.49
CA ALA A 183 -21.59 -9.68 3.26
C ALA A 183 -22.55 -9.45 2.08
N PRO A 184 -22.95 -10.51 1.35
CA PRO A 184 -24.03 -10.39 0.40
C PRO A 184 -25.30 -10.02 1.16
N LEU A 185 -26.02 -8.98 0.71
CA LEU A 185 -27.31 -8.63 1.28
C LEU A 185 -28.35 -9.68 0.84
N SER A 186 -28.44 -10.79 1.58
CA SER A 186 -29.47 -11.84 1.40
C SER A 186 -29.52 -12.46 -0.01
N GLU A 187 -30.37 -13.47 -0.21
CA GLU A 187 -30.76 -13.99 -1.54
C GLU A 187 -31.73 -13.03 -2.27
N SER A 188 -31.86 -11.77 -1.82
CA SER A 188 -32.72 -10.78 -2.43
C SER A 188 -32.11 -10.19 -3.71
N LEU A 189 -33.01 -9.72 -4.58
CA LEU A 189 -32.74 -8.98 -5.83
C LEU A 189 -31.74 -7.80 -5.67
N ASP A 190 -31.55 -7.30 -4.45
CA ASP A 190 -30.58 -6.24 -4.12
C ASP A 190 -29.10 -6.63 -4.25
N SER A 191 -28.75 -7.87 -4.63
CA SER A 191 -27.36 -8.29 -4.85
C SER A 191 -26.79 -7.71 -6.17
N GLN A 192 -26.56 -6.40 -6.22
CA GLN A 192 -25.97 -5.77 -7.39
C GLN A 192 -24.48 -6.14 -7.54
N LEU A 193 -24.12 -6.59 -8.74
CA LEU A 193 -22.75 -6.93 -9.12
C LEU A 193 -21.83 -5.72 -8.93
N ILE A 194 -20.73 -5.84 -8.19
CA ILE A 194 -19.73 -4.76 -8.09
C ILE A 194 -18.92 -4.75 -9.37
N HIS A 195 -18.99 -3.69 -10.18
CA HIS A 195 -18.22 -3.62 -11.42
C HIS A 195 -16.86 -2.98 -11.22
N THR A 196 -16.82 -1.89 -10.46
CA THR A 196 -15.59 -1.21 -10.11
C THR A 196 -15.64 -0.71 -8.68
N MET A 197 -14.45 -0.43 -8.16
CA MET A 197 -14.20 0.12 -6.84
C MET A 197 -13.34 1.37 -7.01
N ALA A 198 -13.72 2.47 -6.36
CA ALA A 198 -12.87 3.64 -6.20
C ALA A 198 -12.49 3.78 -4.74
N LEU A 199 -11.24 4.15 -4.47
CA LEU A 199 -10.67 4.16 -3.14
C LEU A 199 -9.98 5.49 -2.86
N ASP A 200 -10.18 5.99 -1.65
CA ASP A 200 -9.52 7.19 -1.14
C ASP A 200 -8.93 6.92 0.25
N VAL A 201 -7.61 7.04 0.40
CA VAL A 201 -6.91 6.76 1.66
C VAL A 201 -6.82 8.04 2.49
N ASP A 202 -7.29 7.97 3.74
CA ASP A 202 -7.14 9.05 4.70
C ASP A 202 -5.68 9.10 5.20
N THR A 203 -4.90 9.97 4.58
CA THR A 203 -3.48 10.20 4.92
C THR A 203 -3.28 10.88 6.28
N GLY A 204 -4.34 11.47 6.87
CA GLY A 204 -4.31 12.09 8.19
C GLY A 204 -4.61 11.14 9.34
N ALA A 205 -5.33 10.04 9.10
CA ALA A 205 -5.72 9.08 10.14
C ALA A 205 -4.53 8.34 10.75
N ALA A 206 -4.50 8.15 12.09
CA ALA A 206 -3.36 7.50 12.76
C ALA A 206 -3.13 6.04 12.35
N THR A 207 -4.19 5.33 11.98
CA THR A 207 -4.15 3.97 11.41
C THR A 207 -4.73 3.99 10.01
N LEU A 208 -4.43 2.96 9.22
CA LEU A 208 -4.93 2.78 7.87
C LEU A 208 -6.46 2.93 7.88
N THR A 209 -6.90 4.01 7.25
CA THR A 209 -8.30 4.37 7.10
C THR A 209 -8.50 4.79 5.67
N PHE A 210 -9.56 4.30 5.04
CA PHE A 210 -9.89 4.66 3.67
C PHE A 210 -11.39 4.59 3.44
N THR A 211 -11.84 5.35 2.44
CA THR A 211 -13.20 5.29 1.93
C THR A 211 -13.20 4.50 0.63
N LEU A 212 -14.23 3.68 0.45
CA LEU A 212 -14.41 2.81 -0.70
C LEU A 212 -15.79 3.08 -1.29
N ALA A 213 -15.83 3.47 -2.56
CA ALA A 213 -17.05 3.53 -3.34
C ALA A 213 -17.20 2.26 -4.17
N LEU A 214 -18.32 1.59 -3.99
CA LEU A 214 -18.74 0.42 -4.74
C LEU A 214 -19.78 0.85 -5.75
N THR A 215 -19.49 0.59 -7.02
CA THR A 215 -20.40 0.94 -8.11
C THR A 215 -20.85 -0.33 -8.80
N PRO A 216 -22.17 -0.47 -9.01
CA PRO A 216 -22.70 -1.65 -9.63
C PRO A 216 -22.34 -1.72 -11.12
N GLN A 217 -22.52 -2.87 -11.74
CA GLN A 217 -22.46 -2.96 -13.20
C GLN A 217 -23.57 -2.12 -13.81
N MET A 218 -23.16 -1.08 -14.53
CA MET A 218 -24.03 -0.37 -15.43
C MET A 218 -24.16 -1.14 -16.73
N TYR A 219 -25.33 -1.02 -17.31
CA TYR A 219 -25.86 -1.86 -18.37
C TYR A 219 -24.99 -1.81 -19.65
N LEU A 220 -24.70 -2.98 -20.22
CA LEU A 220 -24.14 -3.12 -21.57
C LEU A 220 -25.31 -3.27 -22.54
N ASP A 221 -25.24 -2.63 -23.72
CA ASP A 221 -26.31 -2.43 -24.72
C ASP A 221 -27.20 -3.62 -25.14
N TYR A 222 -27.01 -4.84 -24.64
CA TYR A 222 -27.59 -6.07 -25.16
C TYR A 222 -28.59 -6.86 -24.27
N TYR A 223 -28.96 -6.39 -23.07
CA TYR A 223 -29.92 -7.05 -22.16
C TYR A 223 -31.21 -6.24 -21.89
N ASP A 224 -32.18 -6.71 -21.13
CA ASP A 224 -33.19 -5.76 -20.61
C ASP A 224 -32.58 -5.01 -19.41
N PRO A 225 -32.87 -3.70 -19.21
CA PRO A 225 -32.43 -3.02 -18.01
C PRO A 225 -32.99 -3.78 -16.80
N PRO A 226 -32.17 -4.08 -15.78
CA PRO A 226 -32.69 -4.68 -14.56
C PRO A 226 -33.78 -3.78 -13.98
N GLU A 227 -34.80 -4.37 -13.35
CA GLU A 227 -35.84 -3.59 -12.66
C GLU A 227 -35.27 -2.68 -11.57
N ASP A 228 -34.05 -2.98 -11.10
CA ASP A 228 -33.39 -2.27 -10.01
C ASP A 228 -32.49 -1.12 -10.48
N ILE A 229 -32.70 0.04 -9.84
CA ILE A 229 -31.91 1.24 -10.09
C ILE A 229 -30.47 1.02 -9.55
N PRO A 230 -29.41 1.29 -10.35
CA PRO A 230 -28.03 1.22 -9.91
C PRO A 230 -27.80 2.02 -8.63
N ARG A 231 -27.20 1.41 -7.60
CA ARG A 231 -26.96 2.07 -6.31
C ARG A 231 -25.46 2.12 -6.00
N VAL A 232 -24.92 3.33 -5.90
CA VAL A 232 -23.57 3.56 -5.39
C VAL A 232 -23.58 3.36 -3.89
N ARG A 233 -22.63 2.59 -3.37
CA ARG A 233 -22.49 2.33 -1.92
C ARG A 233 -21.13 2.81 -1.45
N ILE A 234 -21.12 3.64 -0.42
CA ILE A 234 -19.89 4.22 0.13
C ILE A 234 -19.68 3.69 1.53
N TRP A 235 -18.47 3.16 1.74
CA TRP A 235 -18.05 2.52 2.98
C TRP A 235 -16.75 3.15 3.46
N LYS A 236 -16.62 3.31 4.76
CA LYS A 236 -15.37 3.62 5.43
C LYS A 236 -14.80 2.33 6.00
N PHE A 237 -13.49 2.19 5.90
CA PHE A 237 -12.75 1.10 6.49
C PHE A 237 -11.69 1.66 7.42
N THR A 238 -11.57 1.08 8.60
CA THR A 238 -10.52 1.42 9.56
C THR A 238 -9.84 0.15 10.02
N LEU A 239 -8.51 0.17 10.05
CA LEU A 239 -7.71 -0.91 10.59
C LEU A 239 -7.90 -0.99 12.12
N ALA A 240 -8.32 -2.15 12.58
CA ALA A 240 -8.31 -2.52 13.99
C ALA A 240 -7.28 -3.62 14.22
N GLY A 241 -6.66 -3.63 15.40
CA GLY A 241 -5.54 -4.53 15.69
C GLY A 241 -4.23 -4.07 15.04
N HIS A 242 -3.19 -4.89 15.16
CA HIS A 242 -1.86 -4.67 14.58
C HIS A 242 -1.23 -6.02 14.25
N SER A 243 -0.29 -6.05 13.30
CA SER A 243 0.42 -7.27 12.93
C SER A 243 -0.54 -8.42 12.59
N THR A 244 -0.38 -9.61 13.16
CA THR A 244 -1.21 -10.80 12.90
C THR A 244 -2.69 -10.63 13.26
N ASP A 245 -3.03 -9.73 14.19
CA ASP A 245 -4.41 -9.49 14.62
C ASP A 245 -5.08 -8.35 13.84
N ALA A 246 -4.35 -7.76 12.88
CA ALA A 246 -4.86 -6.66 12.09
C ALA A 246 -6.04 -7.10 11.22
N ARG A 247 -7.10 -6.30 11.21
CA ARG A 247 -8.31 -6.53 10.41
C ARG A 247 -8.92 -5.22 9.98
N LEU A 248 -9.51 -5.20 8.79
CA LEU A 248 -10.27 -4.06 8.29
C LEU A 248 -11.70 -4.12 8.84
N VAL A 249 -12.12 -3.04 9.51
CA VAL A 249 -13.47 -2.91 10.07
C VAL A 249 -14.32 -2.07 9.12
N PRO A 250 -15.38 -2.64 8.50
CA PRO A 250 -16.29 -1.91 7.64
C PRO A 250 -17.23 -1.01 8.45
N GLN A 251 -17.49 0.19 7.95
CA GLN A 251 -18.56 1.08 8.37
C GLN A 251 -19.29 1.59 7.13
N HIS A 252 -20.57 1.28 7.02
CA HIS A 252 -21.40 1.86 5.96
C HIS A 252 -21.55 3.35 6.23
N LEU A 253 -21.27 4.18 5.22
CA LEU A 253 -21.51 5.62 5.31
C LEU A 253 -22.85 5.95 4.69
N MET A 254 -23.05 5.56 3.43
CA MET A 254 -24.29 5.83 2.73
C MET A 254 -24.46 5.05 1.43
N SER A 255 -25.64 5.18 0.83
CA SER A 255 -25.93 4.70 -0.50
C SER A 255 -26.92 5.59 -1.21
N PHE A 256 -26.72 5.81 -2.50
CA PHE A 256 -27.63 6.60 -3.33
C PHE A 256 -27.80 5.93 -4.69
N SER A 257 -28.99 6.10 -5.23
CA SER A 257 -29.35 5.60 -6.57
C SER A 257 -28.73 6.50 -7.63
N SER A 258 -28.43 5.98 -8.81
CA SER A 258 -28.02 6.77 -9.96
C SER A 258 -28.85 6.39 -11.16
N TYR A 259 -29.38 7.40 -11.85
CA TYR A 259 -30.21 7.24 -13.03
C TYR A 259 -29.43 7.47 -14.33
N GLU A 260 -28.10 7.42 -14.26
CA GLU A 260 -27.28 7.61 -15.45
C GLU A 260 -27.45 6.42 -16.39
N SER A 261 -27.74 6.70 -17.66
CA SER A 261 -27.77 5.70 -18.72
C SER A 261 -26.43 5.68 -19.46
N GLY A 262 -25.74 4.54 -19.45
CA GLY A 262 -24.48 4.38 -20.17
C GLY A 262 -23.61 3.26 -19.63
N VAL A 263 -22.50 3.04 -20.31
CA VAL A 263 -21.41 2.17 -19.85
C VAL A 263 -20.47 3.00 -18.98
N MET A 264 -20.33 2.61 -17.72
CA MET A 264 -19.33 3.16 -16.82
C MET A 264 -17.94 2.64 -17.20
N LEU A 265 -17.00 3.54 -17.47
CA LEU A 265 -15.65 3.17 -17.91
C LEU A 265 -14.65 3.17 -16.74
N SER A 266 -14.75 4.18 -15.86
CA SER A 266 -13.85 4.32 -14.71
C SER A 266 -14.50 5.09 -13.58
N THR A 267 -13.96 4.93 -12.37
CA THR A 267 -14.42 5.59 -11.15
C THR A 267 -13.26 6.17 -10.38
N SER A 268 -13.52 7.24 -9.65
CA SER A 268 -12.58 7.90 -8.76
C SER A 268 -13.30 8.41 -7.52
N LEU A 269 -12.57 8.48 -6.40
CA LEU A 269 -13.09 8.93 -5.12
C LEU A 269 -12.00 9.79 -4.48
N TYR A 270 -12.37 10.95 -3.95
CA TYR A 270 -11.47 11.85 -3.25
C TYR A 270 -12.26 12.72 -2.27
N GLY A 271 -12.01 12.56 -0.97
CA GLY A 271 -12.77 13.21 0.08
C GLY A 271 -14.28 12.97 -0.08
N ASP A 272 -15.03 14.06 -0.14
CA ASP A 272 -16.49 14.06 -0.31
C ASP A 272 -16.95 13.99 -1.77
N LEU A 273 -16.01 13.82 -2.73
CA LEU A 273 -16.28 13.77 -4.15
C LEU A 273 -16.14 12.36 -4.71
N PHE A 274 -17.18 11.90 -5.40
CA PHE A 274 -17.18 10.64 -6.14
C PHE A 274 -17.39 10.96 -7.62
N ALA A 275 -16.53 10.46 -8.49
CA ALA A 275 -16.69 10.64 -9.92
C ALA A 275 -16.69 9.33 -10.66
N TRP A 276 -17.38 9.33 -11.80
CA TRP A 276 -17.25 8.27 -12.79
C TRP A 276 -17.29 8.84 -14.19
N SER A 277 -16.67 8.11 -15.11
CA SER A 277 -16.79 8.40 -16.54
C SER A 277 -17.82 7.47 -17.15
N ILE A 278 -18.71 8.05 -17.94
CA ILE A 278 -19.82 7.36 -18.57
C ILE A 278 -19.72 7.58 -20.08
N ARG A 279 -19.84 6.48 -20.81
CA ARG A 279 -20.16 6.51 -22.23
C ARG A 279 -21.67 6.28 -22.39
N PRO A 280 -22.43 7.28 -22.83
CA PRO A 280 -23.86 7.11 -23.11
C PRO A 280 -24.09 5.99 -24.12
N ASN A 281 -25.22 5.29 -24.01
CA ASN A 281 -25.65 4.31 -25.00
C ASN A 281 -26.17 4.96 -26.29
N ASP A 282 -26.59 6.23 -26.20
CA ASP A 282 -26.99 7.01 -27.36
C ASP A 282 -25.73 7.53 -28.09
N ASN A 283 -25.52 7.05 -29.31
CA ASN A 283 -24.41 7.43 -30.18
C ASN A 283 -24.33 8.95 -30.46
N GLY A 284 -25.39 9.71 -30.21
CA GLY A 284 -25.40 11.17 -30.36
C GLY A 284 -24.86 11.93 -29.13
N LEU A 285 -24.73 11.28 -27.97
CA LEU A 285 -24.29 11.93 -26.74
C LEU A 285 -22.79 11.74 -26.53
N LYS A 286 -22.10 12.84 -26.21
CA LYS A 286 -20.68 12.80 -25.88
C LYS A 286 -20.44 12.05 -24.56
N PRO A 287 -19.31 11.30 -24.45
CA PRO A 287 -18.87 10.80 -23.16
C PRO A 287 -18.74 11.95 -22.16
N TYR A 288 -19.01 11.66 -20.89
CA TYR A 288 -18.96 12.66 -19.84
C TYR A 288 -18.47 12.07 -18.52
N VAL A 289 -18.00 12.95 -17.65
CA VAL A 289 -17.65 12.66 -16.27
C VAL A 289 -18.71 13.30 -15.39
N ALA A 290 -19.37 12.50 -14.56
CA ALA A 290 -20.26 13.01 -13.53
C ALA A 290 -19.55 12.96 -12.18
N ILE A 291 -19.56 14.08 -11.47
CA ILE A 291 -18.90 14.28 -10.17
C ILE A 291 -19.99 14.58 -9.15
N TYR A 292 -20.11 13.74 -8.14
CA TYR A 292 -21.10 13.79 -7.07
C TYR A 292 -20.43 14.29 -5.80
N ALA A 293 -21.04 15.28 -5.13
CA ALA A 293 -20.79 15.54 -3.72
C ALA A 293 -21.53 14.47 -2.92
N TRP A 294 -20.89 13.31 -2.75
CA TRP A 294 -21.60 12.08 -2.40
C TRP A 294 -22.27 12.20 -1.04
N ASN A 295 -21.65 12.88 -0.09
CA ASN A 295 -22.16 13.12 1.26
C ASN A 295 -23.45 13.98 1.31
N GLU A 296 -23.75 14.71 0.23
CA GLU A 296 -24.96 15.51 0.07
C GLU A 296 -26.01 14.83 -0.82
N CYS A 297 -25.70 13.66 -1.38
CA CYS A 297 -26.60 12.93 -2.26
C CYS A 297 -27.63 12.10 -1.46
N THR A 298 -28.81 11.93 -2.03
CA THR A 298 -29.82 10.95 -1.60
C THR A 298 -30.39 10.28 -2.85
N SER A 299 -31.13 9.18 -2.71
CA SER A 299 -31.81 8.58 -3.88
C SER A 299 -32.83 9.52 -4.55
N ALA A 300 -33.25 10.61 -3.91
CA ALA A 300 -34.18 11.60 -4.47
C ALA A 300 -33.49 12.88 -4.98
N LEU A 301 -32.27 13.17 -4.51
CA LEU A 301 -31.56 14.41 -4.79
C LEU A 301 -30.08 14.13 -5.05
N HIS A 302 -29.60 14.47 -6.24
CA HIS A 302 -28.20 14.31 -6.61
C HIS A 302 -27.51 15.67 -6.72
N MET A 303 -26.57 15.93 -5.83
CA MET A 303 -25.68 17.08 -5.90
C MET A 303 -24.50 16.72 -6.81
N LYS A 304 -24.62 17.02 -8.11
CA LYS A 304 -23.60 16.66 -9.10
C LYS A 304 -23.24 17.76 -10.09
N SER A 305 -22.02 17.69 -10.60
CA SER A 305 -21.54 18.43 -11.77
C SER A 305 -21.23 17.45 -12.90
N VAL A 306 -21.34 17.91 -14.15
CA VAL A 306 -21.09 17.09 -15.34
C VAL A 306 -20.09 17.80 -16.24
N ILE A 307 -19.07 17.08 -16.69
CA ILE A 307 -18.03 17.55 -17.60
C ILE A 307 -18.09 16.67 -18.85
N PHE A 308 -18.43 17.26 -20.00
CA PHE A 308 -18.38 16.55 -21.28
C PHE A 308 -16.94 16.47 -21.77
N VAL A 309 -16.54 15.29 -22.24
CA VAL A 309 -15.21 15.02 -22.78
C VAL A 309 -15.30 14.75 -24.27
N GLU A 310 -14.28 15.15 -25.03
CA GLU A 310 -14.26 14.95 -26.49
C GLU A 310 -13.93 13.51 -26.86
N GLU A 311 -13.13 12.83 -26.04
CA GLU A 311 -12.71 11.45 -26.22
C GLU A 311 -13.01 10.60 -24.98
N GLU A 312 -13.12 9.29 -25.16
CA GLU A 312 -13.34 8.35 -24.07
C GLU A 312 -12.16 8.36 -23.09
N ALA A 313 -12.40 8.76 -21.83
CA ALA A 313 -11.39 8.72 -20.79
C ALA A 313 -11.23 7.28 -20.25
N ALA A 314 -10.21 6.56 -20.71
CA ALA A 314 -9.90 5.21 -20.25
C ALA A 314 -9.51 5.14 -18.76
N SER A 315 -9.15 6.27 -18.14
CA SER A 315 -8.84 6.36 -16.71
C SER A 315 -9.22 7.73 -16.17
N LEU A 316 -9.80 7.74 -14.97
CA LEU A 316 -10.25 8.95 -14.29
C LEU A 316 -9.60 9.02 -12.90
N TYR A 317 -8.99 10.17 -12.60
CA TYR A 317 -8.43 10.47 -11.29
C TYR A 317 -8.89 11.86 -10.88
N ILE A 318 -9.60 11.96 -9.75
CA ILE A 318 -9.80 13.23 -9.07
C ILE A 318 -8.54 13.49 -8.26
N ILE A 319 -7.82 14.54 -8.61
CA ILE A 319 -6.68 15.04 -7.84
C ILE A 319 -7.01 16.46 -7.39
N TYR A 320 -6.71 16.76 -6.13
CA TYR A 320 -6.63 18.15 -5.67
C TYR A 320 -5.19 18.60 -5.90
N GLU A 321 -4.95 19.35 -6.98
CA GLU A 321 -3.71 20.14 -7.05
C GLU A 321 -3.88 21.36 -6.14
N LEU A 322 -3.33 21.26 -4.93
CA LEU A 322 -2.95 22.46 -4.20
C LEU A 322 -1.81 23.11 -4.99
N TYR A 323 -2.16 24.07 -5.85
CA TYR A 323 -1.20 25.08 -6.29
C TYR A 323 -0.73 25.83 -5.04
N LEU A 324 0.33 25.32 -4.42
CA LEU A 324 1.13 26.04 -3.44
C LEU A 324 1.87 27.14 -4.21
N HIS A 325 1.29 28.35 -4.19
CA HIS A 325 1.99 29.60 -4.51
C HIS A 325 2.85 30.05 -3.33
#